data_AF-A0A2A4CET8-F1
#
_entry.id   AF-A0A2A4CET8-F1
#
_cell.length_a   1.000
_cell.length_b   1.000
_cell.length_c   1.000
_cell.angle_alpha   90.00
_cell.angle_beta   90.00
_cell.angle_gamma   90.00
#
_symmetry.space_group_name_H-M   'P 1'
#
loop_
_entity.id
_entity.type
_entity.pdbx_description
1 polymer ?
#
loop_
_entity_poly.entity_id
_entity_poly.type
_entity_poly.pdbx_seq_one_letter_code
_entity_poly.pdbx_strand_id
1 'polypeptide(L)' 'MNDTQQQNDFPPLTIDQIRDLAAAIREDFGGSLSRAGFTDSLLMLLENVPEVKAGEVSTSLIDPAWDEYVRYRFES' A
#
# COMPACT_ATOMS: atom_id res chain seq x y z
N MET A 1 -23.94 12.00 19.53
CA MET A 1 -24.38 11.11 18.45
C MET A 1 -23.14 10.81 17.62
N ASN A 2 -22.59 9.60 17.80
CA ASN A 2 -21.62 8.89 16.96
C ASN A 2 -20.64 9.73 16.15
N ASP A 3 -19.66 10.32 16.82
CA ASP A 3 -18.34 10.52 16.23
C ASP A 3 -17.71 9.13 16.11
N THR A 4 -17.83 8.51 14.94
CA THR A 4 -17.07 7.32 14.56
C THR A 4 -15.59 7.69 14.51
N GLN A 5 -14.95 7.81 15.67
CA GLN A 5 -13.53 7.56 15.80
C GLN A 5 -13.35 6.06 15.53
N GLN A 6 -13.30 5.70 14.24
CA GLN A 6 -12.54 4.52 13.83
C GLN A 6 -11.11 4.81 14.24
N GLN A 7 -10.81 4.49 15.51
CA GLN A 7 -9.47 4.25 15.96
C GLN A 7 -8.94 3.23 14.97
N ASN A 8 -8.05 3.70 14.09
CA ASN A 8 -7.25 2.84 13.27
C ASN A 8 -6.40 2.04 14.27
N ASP A 9 -6.93 0.92 14.72
CA ASP A 9 -6.28 -0.03 15.64
C ASP A 9 -5.12 -0.75 14.95
N PHE A 10 -4.93 -0.49 13.65
CA PHE A 10 -3.73 -0.88 12.93
C PHE A 10 -2.64 0.17 13.12
N PRO A 11 -1.45 -0.22 13.63
CA PRO A 11 -0.32 0.68 13.64
C PRO A 11 -0.10 1.17 12.20
N PRO A 12 0.09 2.49 11.98
CA PRO A 12 0.43 2.99 10.67
C PRO A 12 1.64 2.21 10.15
N LEU A 13 1.50 1.57 8.99
CA LEU A 13 2.57 0.79 8.38
C LEU A 13 3.83 1.66 8.34
N THR A 14 4.91 1.12 8.85
CA THR A 14 6.20 1.81 8.90
C THR A 14 6.72 2.04 7.49
N ILE A 15 7.56 3.07 7.31
CA ILE A 15 8.16 3.40 6.01
C ILE A 15 8.88 2.19 5.40
N ASP A 16 9.54 1.37 6.23
CA ASP A 16 10.18 0.13 5.79
C ASP A 16 9.17 -0.89 5.24
N GLN A 17 8.01 -1.07 5.89
CA GLN A 17 6.96 -1.94 5.37
C GLN A 17 6.36 -1.43 4.05
N ILE A 18 6.20 -0.11 3.92
CA ILE A 18 5.73 0.51 2.67
C ILE A 18 6.72 0.23 1.53
N ARG A 19 8.03 0.30 1.81
CA ARG A 19 9.09 -0.01 0.85
C ARG A 19 9.10 -1.49 0.45
N ASP A 20 9.02 -2.38 1.43
CA ASP A 20 8.94 -3.83 1.18
C ASP A 20 7.72 -4.17 0.32
N LEU A 21 6.58 -3.52 0.59
CA LEU A 21 5.35 -3.73 -0.18
C LEU A 21 5.46 -3.20 -1.62
N ALA A 22 6.06 -2.02 -1.80
CA ALA A 22 6.32 -1.47 -3.13
C ALA A 22 7.31 -2.33 -3.93
N ALA A 23 8.34 -2.90 -3.27
CA ALA A 23 9.28 -3.84 -3.86
C ALA A 23 8.59 -5.15 -4.27
N ALA A 24 7.79 -5.73 -3.38
CA ALA A 24 7.02 -6.95 -3.67
C ALA A 24 6.06 -6.74 -4.86
N ILE A 25 5.35 -5.61 -4.93
CA ILE A 25 4.50 -5.27 -6.08
C ILE A 25 5.32 -5.19 -7.36
N ARG A 26 6.50 -4.56 -7.31
CA ARG A 26 7.40 -4.44 -8.47
C ARG A 26 7.94 -5.79 -8.93
N GLU A 27 8.24 -6.71 -8.02
CA GLU A 27 8.73 -8.05 -8.34
C GLU A 27 7.62 -8.96 -8.90
N ASP A 28 6.41 -8.91 -8.33
CA ASP A 28 5.30 -9.78 -8.71
C ASP A 28 4.54 -9.28 -9.94
N PHE A 29 4.31 -7.96 -10.05
CA PHE A 29 3.51 -7.33 -11.10
C PHE A 29 4.34 -6.48 -12.10
N GLY A 30 5.63 -6.27 -11.83
CA GLY A 30 6.56 -5.54 -12.69
C GLY A 30 6.67 -4.05 -12.40
N GLY A 31 7.75 -3.41 -12.87
CA GLY A 31 8.07 -1.98 -12.65
C GLY A 31 7.36 -0.97 -13.55
N SER A 32 6.34 -1.40 -14.29
CA SER A 32 5.68 -0.59 -15.33
C SER A 32 4.24 -0.20 -15.01
N LEU A 33 3.77 -0.45 -13.79
CA LEU A 33 2.37 -0.24 -13.42
C LEU A 33 1.96 1.23 -13.54
N SER A 34 0.70 1.44 -13.92
CA SER A 34 0.03 2.72 -13.76
C SER A 34 -0.35 2.91 -12.29
N ARG A 35 -0.61 4.15 -11.86
CA ARG A 35 -1.08 4.41 -10.48
C ARG A 35 -2.32 3.59 -10.13
N ALA A 36 -3.25 3.42 -11.08
CA ALA A 36 -4.42 2.58 -10.89
C ALA A 36 -4.08 1.09 -10.75
N GLY A 37 -3.19 0.57 -11.59
CA GLY A 37 -2.73 -0.83 -11.50
C GLY A 37 -1.95 -1.11 -10.22
N PHE A 38 -1.14 -0.15 -9.76
CA PHE A 38 -0.45 -0.24 -8.47
C PHE A 38 -1.44 -0.31 -7.30
N THR A 39 -2.46 0.55 -7.27
CA THR A 39 -3.50 0.51 -6.23
C THR A 39 -4.25 -0.83 -6.24
N ASP A 40 -4.57 -1.36 -7.41
CA ASP A 40 -5.26 -2.65 -7.55
C ASP A 40 -4.41 -3.82 -7.04
N SER A 41 -3.13 -3.90 -7.46
CA SER A 41 -2.15 -4.88 -6.96
C SER A 41 -1.91 -4.76 -5.46
N LEU A 42 -1.84 -3.54 -4.94
CA LEU A 42 -1.66 -3.26 -3.52
C LEU A 42 -2.86 -3.76 -2.70
N LEU A 43 -4.08 -3.50 -3.16
CA LEU A 43 -5.29 -4.00 -2.53
C LEU A 43 -5.33 -5.53 -2.56
N MET A 44 -4.99 -6.14 -3.69
CA MET A 44 -4.94 -7.60 -3.84
C MET A 44 -3.94 -8.27 -2.88
N LEU A 45 -2.77 -7.66 -2.67
CA LEU A 45 -1.78 -8.14 -1.69
C LEU A 45 -2.30 -8.02 -0.25
N LEU A 46 -2.95 -6.90 0.07
CA LEU A 46 -3.48 -6.64 1.42
C LEU A 46 -4.70 -7.50 1.74
N GLU A 47 -5.51 -7.87 0.75
CA GLU A 47 -6.60 -8.86 0.89
C GLU A 47 -6.08 -10.25 1.31
N ASN A 48 -4.85 -10.59 0.92
CA ASN A 48 -4.20 -11.85 1.29
C ASN A 48 -3.51 -11.80 2.67
N VAL A 49 -3.43 -10.63 3.31
CA VAL A 49 -2.88 -10.47 4.65
C VAL A 49 -4.03 -10.53 5.66
N PRO A 50 -4.17 -11.61 6.45
CA PRO A 50 -5.30 -11.77 7.38
C PRO A 50 -5.33 -10.72 8.49
N GLU A 51 -4.20 -10.06 8.75
CA GLU A 51 -4.08 -8.93 9.68
C GLU A 51 -4.51 -7.60 9.08
N VAL A 52 -4.65 -7.44 7.76
CA VAL A 52 -5.10 -6.18 7.16
C VAL A 52 -6.56 -6.32 6.77
N LYS A 53 -7.46 -5.75 7.58
CA LYS A 53 -8.84 -5.58 7.11
C LYS A 53 -8.83 -4.59 5.95
N ALA A 54 -9.02 -5.10 4.74
CA ALA A 54 -9.07 -4.39 3.45
C ALA A 54 -10.06 -3.19 3.37
N GLY A 55 -10.82 -2.89 4.43
CA GLY A 55 -11.67 -1.70 4.51
C GLY A 55 -11.00 -0.47 5.12
N GLU A 56 -9.84 -0.61 5.76
CA GLU A 56 -9.16 0.48 6.48
C GLU A 56 -7.69 0.64 6.07
N VAL A 57 -7.33 0.11 4.91
CA VAL A 57 -6.12 0.55 4.20
C VAL A 57 -6.38 1.99 3.83
N SER A 58 -6.03 2.87 4.76
CA SER A 58 -6.23 4.29 4.62
C SER A 58 -5.60 4.71 3.32
N THR A 59 -6.34 5.42 2.46
CA THR A 59 -5.80 6.04 1.23
C THR A 59 -4.49 6.78 1.47
N SER A 60 -4.28 7.22 2.71
CA SER A 60 -3.02 7.67 3.32
C SER A 60 -1.77 6.80 3.05
N LEU A 61 -1.94 5.51 2.79
CA LEU A 61 -0.86 4.56 2.50
C LEU A 61 -0.58 4.41 1.00
N ILE A 62 -1.56 4.69 0.15
CA ILE A 62 -1.42 4.55 -1.31
C ILE A 62 -0.44 5.60 -1.85
N ASP A 63 -0.56 6.85 -1.40
CA ASP A 63 0.32 7.94 -1.84
C ASP A 63 1.82 7.70 -1.52
N PRO A 64 2.22 7.38 -0.27
CA PRO A 64 3.62 7.12 0.05
C PRO A 64 4.16 5.82 -0.59
N ALA A 65 3.32 4.77 -0.71
CA ALA A 65 3.72 3.53 -1.37
C ALA A 65 3.94 3.73 -2.88
N TRP A 66 3.09 4.54 -3.51
CA TRP A 66 3.26 4.91 -4.91
C TRP A 66 4.51 5.78 -5.12
N ASP A 67 4.79 6.73 -4.23
CA ASP A 67 5.98 7.59 -4.31
C ASP A 67 7.27 6.76 -4.25
N GLU A 68 7.36 5.81 -3.33
CA GLU A 68 8.48 4.87 -3.26
C GLU A 68 8.55 3.95 -4.50
N TYR A 69 7.43 3.42 -4.99
CA TYR A 69 7.41 2.61 -6.22
C TYR A 69 7.93 3.38 -7.44
N VAL A 70 7.51 4.65 -7.61
CA VAL A 70 7.97 5.53 -8.69
C VAL A 70 9.44 5.87 -8.51
N ARG A 71 9.90 6.10 -7.28
CA ARG A 71 11.30 6.30 -6.97
C ARG A 71 12.16 5.12 -7.43
N TYR A 72 11.76 3.88 -7.12
CA TYR A 72 12.43 2.67 -7.62
C TYR A 72 12.37 2.51 -9.15
N ARG A 73 11.37 3.10 -9.83
CA ARG A 73 11.27 3.09 -11.29
C ARG A 73 12.32 3.97 -11.96
N PHE A 74 12.71 5.08 -11.32
CA PHE A 74 13.67 6.04 -11.87
C PHE A 74 15.13 5.78 -11.43
N GLU A 75 15.35 4.91 -10.44
CA GLU A 75 16.68 4.52 -9.95
C GLU A 75 17.27 3.23 -10.61
N SER A 76 16.63 2.65 -11.64
CA SER A 76 17.13 1.48 -12.42
C SER A 76 17.57 1.81 -13.84
#